data_AF-A0A1F5Z2P3-F1
#
_entry.id   AF-A0A1F5Z2P3-F1
#
_cell.length_a   1.000
_cell.length_b   1.000
_cell.length_c   1.000
_cell.angle_alpha   90.00
_cell.angle_beta   90.00
_cell.angle_gamma   90.00
#
_symmetry.space_group_name_H-M   'P 1'
#
loop_
_entity.id
_entity.type
_entity.pdbx_description
1 polymer ?
#
loop_
_entity_poly.entity_id
_entity_poly.type
_entity_poly.pdbx_seq_one_letter_code
_entity_poly.pdbx_strand_id
1 'polypeptide(L)'
;MNNNQYSLWSLIVKTAVVHSITYFLMGILALQFLDYEKLMASPYMVCWFRQFDDPLLRVGPLFQPLRGLVFALAFYPLREILFGRKNGWLVMWWVLVALGILSTFGPPPGSIEGMVYTLIPISDQLRGYLEVVPQALLLSVILYYWVNRPEQRWLGWLLGVVFAIVMILPILGLMQG
;
A
#
# COMPACT_ATOMS: atom_id res chain seq x y z
N MET A 1 -0.35 -22.02 -22.43
CA MET A 1 -0.20 -20.84 -21.55
C MET A 1 1.27 -20.46 -21.55
N ASN A 2 1.60 -19.20 -21.82
CA ASN A 2 2.99 -18.78 -22.01
C ASN A 2 3.70 -18.79 -20.64
N ASN A 3 4.70 -19.66 -20.44
CA ASN A 3 5.39 -19.88 -19.15
C ASN A 3 6.05 -18.62 -18.54
N ASN A 4 6.08 -17.50 -19.28
CA ASN A 4 6.73 -16.26 -18.88
C ASN A 4 5.79 -15.14 -18.42
N GLN A 5 4.46 -15.34 -18.46
CA GLN A 5 3.50 -14.25 -18.19
C GLN A 5 3.49 -13.79 -16.73
N TYR A 6 3.87 -14.67 -15.79
CA TYR A 6 3.86 -14.41 -14.35
C TYR A 6 5.22 -14.71 -13.70
N SER A 7 6.31 -14.29 -14.33
CA SER A 7 7.64 -14.49 -13.72
C SER A 7 7.72 -13.77 -12.37
N LEU A 8 8.39 -14.39 -11.40
CA LEU A 8 8.55 -13.82 -10.05
C LEU A 8 9.16 -12.42 -10.11
N TRP A 9 10.21 -12.25 -10.92
CA TRP A 9 10.89 -10.96 -11.08
C TRP A 9 9.95 -9.86 -11.59
N SER A 10 9.14 -10.17 -12.61
CA SER A 10 8.15 -9.23 -13.14
C SER A 10 7.15 -8.80 -12.06
N LEU A 11 6.68 -9.76 -11.25
CA LEU A 11 5.75 -9.47 -10.16
C LEU A 11 6.40 -8.64 -9.04
N ILE A 12 7.65 -8.92 -8.67
CA ILE A 12 8.38 -8.12 -7.68
C ILE A 12 8.45 -6.65 -8.12
N VAL A 13 8.96 -6.39 -9.33
CA VAL A 13 9.13 -5.03 -9.85
C VAL A 13 7.79 -4.32 -9.96
N LYS A 14 6.80 -4.94 -10.60
CA LYS A 14 5.48 -4.31 -10.80
C LYS A 14 4.77 -4.06 -9.47
N THR A 15 4.83 -4.99 -8.52
CA THR A 15 4.18 -4.82 -7.21
C THR A 15 4.87 -3.74 -6.38
N ALA A 16 6.21 -3.70 -6.37
CA ALA A 16 6.96 -2.65 -5.69
C ALA A 16 6.60 -1.25 -6.22
N VAL A 17 6.53 -1.10 -7.54
CA VAL A 17 6.14 0.15 -8.20
C VAL A 17 4.71 0.55 -7.84
N VAL A 18 3.74 -0.33 -8.09
CA VAL A 18 2.32 0.00 -7.89
C VAL A 18 2.01 0.23 -6.40
N HIS A 19 2.59 -0.57 -5.51
CA HIS A 19 2.39 -0.40 -4.07
C HIS A 19 2.93 0.95 -3.61
N SER A 20 4.14 1.33 -4.03
CA SER A 20 4.73 2.61 -3.63
C SER A 20 3.91 3.80 -4.13
N ILE A 21 3.44 3.76 -5.38
CA ILE A 21 2.59 4.83 -5.95
C ILE A 21 1.27 4.94 -5.20
N THR A 22 0.57 3.82 -5.02
CA THR A 22 -0.75 3.82 -4.38
C THR A 22 -0.67 4.18 -2.90
N TYR A 23 0.35 3.70 -2.19
CA TYR A 23 0.63 4.09 -0.81
C TYR A 23 0.88 5.59 -0.71
N PHE A 24 1.78 6.14 -1.53
CA PHE A 24 2.12 7.55 -1.47
C PHE A 24 0.93 8.45 -1.80
N LEU A 25 0.17 8.11 -2.86
CA LEU A 25 -1.02 8.85 -3.25
C LEU A 25 -2.05 8.87 -2.12
N MET A 26 -2.40 7.69 -1.59
CA MET A 26 -3.39 7.59 -0.52
C MET A 26 -2.92 8.23 0.78
N GLY A 27 -1.62 8.14 1.09
CA GLY A 27 -1.02 8.83 2.23
C GLY A 27 -1.17 10.35 2.13
N ILE A 28 -0.88 10.98 0.98
CA ILE A 28 -1.10 12.43 0.78
C ILE A 28 -2.58 12.78 0.96
N LEU A 29 -3.49 11.98 0.39
CA LEU A 29 -4.92 12.23 0.53
C LEU A 29 -5.36 12.11 2.00
N ALA A 30 -4.83 11.13 2.74
CA ALA A 30 -5.11 10.97 4.16
C ALA A 30 -4.59 12.15 5.00
N LEU A 31 -3.40 12.65 4.70
CA LEU A 31 -2.87 13.86 5.34
C LEU A 31 -3.77 15.07 5.10
N GLN A 32 -4.24 15.25 3.86
CA GLN A 32 -5.04 16.40 3.48
C GLN A 32 -6.48 16.35 3.99
N PHE A 33 -7.09 15.16 4.03
CA PHE A 33 -8.54 15.02 4.23
C PHE A 33 -8.94 14.33 5.53
N LEU A 34 -8.02 13.65 6.23
CA LEU A 34 -8.34 12.84 7.41
C LEU A 34 -7.70 13.33 8.72
N ASP A 35 -7.00 14.47 8.68
CA ASP A 35 -6.26 15.06 9.81
C ASP A 35 -5.25 14.09 10.44
N TYR A 36 -4.53 13.34 9.61
CA TYR A 36 -3.62 12.28 10.07
C TYR A 36 -2.53 12.77 11.03
N GLU A 37 -2.00 13.97 10.83
CA GLU A 37 -1.03 14.56 11.75
C GLU A 37 -1.59 14.64 13.18
N LYS A 38 -2.79 15.19 13.32
CA LYS A 38 -3.47 15.30 14.62
C LYS A 38 -3.84 13.93 15.19
N LEU A 39 -4.28 13.00 14.34
CA LEU A 39 -4.66 11.65 14.75
C LEU A 39 -3.46 10.89 15.33
N MET A 40 -2.31 10.94 14.64
CA MET A 40 -1.07 10.27 15.07
C MET A 40 -0.45 10.92 16.32
N ALA A 41 -0.70 12.21 16.54
CA ALA A 41 -0.32 12.92 17.76
C ALA A 41 -1.33 12.75 18.93
N SER A 42 -2.41 11.98 18.73
CA SER A 42 -3.42 11.79 19.78
C SER A 42 -2.85 11.04 20.99
N PRO A 43 -3.42 11.21 22.20
CA PRO A 43 -2.94 10.53 23.41
C PRO A 43 -2.88 8.99 23.29
N TYR A 44 -3.69 8.42 22.40
CA TYR A 44 -3.76 6.97 22.17
C TYR A 44 -2.73 6.45 21.17
N MET A 45 -2.20 7.32 20.30
CA MET A 45 -1.32 6.94 19.18
C MET A 45 0.10 7.49 19.30
N VAL A 46 0.30 8.58 20.05
CA VAL A 46 1.58 9.31 20.13
C VAL A 46 2.75 8.46 20.64
N CYS A 47 2.49 7.50 21.53
CA CYS A 47 3.53 6.59 22.04
C CYS A 47 3.94 5.52 21.02
N TRP A 48 3.17 5.35 19.95
CA TRP A 48 3.35 4.30 18.97
C TRP A 48 3.78 4.81 17.60
N PHE A 49 3.35 6.01 17.21
CA PHE A 49 3.67 6.63 15.94
C PHE A 49 4.80 7.65 16.07
N ARG A 50 5.74 7.59 15.12
CA ARG A 50 6.67 8.70 14.89
C ARG A 50 5.88 9.94 14.48
N GLN A 51 6.39 11.11 14.85
CA GLN A 51 5.76 12.39 14.55
C GLN A 51 6.28 12.94 13.23
N PHE A 52 5.57 13.93 12.64
CA PHE A 52 5.81 14.41 11.27
C PHE A 52 7.14 15.14 11.08
N ASP A 53 7.76 15.59 12.16
CA ASP A 53 9.11 16.15 12.19
C ASP A 53 10.20 15.07 12.13
N ASP A 54 9.91 13.82 12.53
CA ASP A 54 10.85 12.71 12.52
C ASP A 54 11.35 12.40 11.08
N PRO A 55 12.67 12.50 10.83
CA PRO A 55 13.23 12.25 9.50
C PRO A 55 12.89 10.86 8.95
N LEU A 56 12.79 9.84 9.81
CA LEU A 56 12.52 8.47 9.38
C LEU A 56 11.06 8.30 8.92
N LEU A 57 10.12 9.03 9.53
CA LEU A 57 8.75 9.06 9.03
C LEU A 57 8.69 9.75 7.66
N ARG A 58 9.40 10.88 7.50
CA ARG A 58 9.46 11.62 6.23
C ARG A 58 9.99 10.77 5.07
N VAL A 59 10.96 9.89 5.32
CA VAL A 59 11.43 8.91 4.31
C VAL A 59 10.66 7.60 4.28
N GLY A 60 9.61 7.45 5.08
CA GLY A 60 8.72 6.28 5.10
C GLY A 60 8.31 5.77 3.71
N PRO A 61 7.99 6.65 2.73
CA PRO A 61 7.66 6.23 1.37
C PRO A 61 8.80 5.49 0.63
N LEU A 62 10.07 5.73 0.96
CA LEU A 62 11.22 5.06 0.33
C LEU A 62 11.32 3.58 0.69
N PHE A 63 10.66 3.14 1.77
CA PHE A 63 10.62 1.75 2.19
C PHE A 63 9.47 0.95 1.58
N GLN A 64 8.54 1.59 0.86
CA GLN A 64 7.40 0.89 0.25
C GLN A 64 7.79 -0.15 -0.80
N PRO A 65 8.88 0.00 -1.58
CA PRO A 65 9.37 -1.09 -2.44
C PRO A 65 9.64 -2.39 -1.67
N LEU A 66 10.10 -2.32 -0.42
CA LEU A 66 10.32 -3.50 0.43
C LEU A 66 9.00 -4.18 0.79
N ARG A 67 7.96 -3.41 1.13
CA ARG A 67 6.61 -3.97 1.36
C ARG A 67 6.02 -4.56 0.08
N GLY A 68 6.25 -3.92 -1.05
CA GLY A 68 5.82 -4.44 -2.35
C GLY A 68 6.52 -5.74 -2.74
N LEU A 69 7.78 -5.92 -2.36
CA LEU A 69 8.48 -7.21 -2.47
C LEU A 69 7.77 -8.30 -1.65
N VAL A 70 7.43 -8.02 -0.38
CA VAL A 70 6.71 -8.98 0.48
C VAL A 70 5.36 -9.37 -0.14
N PHE A 71 4.61 -8.39 -0.65
CA PHE A 71 3.35 -8.66 -1.36
C PHE A 71 3.56 -9.51 -2.61
N ALA A 72 4.58 -9.22 -3.42
CA ALA A 72 4.87 -10.03 -4.61
C ALA A 72 5.19 -11.49 -4.27
N LEU A 73 5.95 -11.73 -3.19
CA LEU A 73 6.25 -13.07 -2.71
C LEU A 73 4.99 -13.80 -2.24
N ALA A 74 4.03 -13.10 -1.62
CA ALA A 74 2.74 -13.65 -1.23
C ALA A 74 1.81 -13.92 -2.44
N PHE A 75 1.85 -13.04 -3.45
CA PHE A 75 1.02 -13.18 -4.65
C PHE A 75 1.53 -14.25 -5.62
N TYR A 76 2.84 -14.47 -5.68
CA TYR A 76 3.46 -15.42 -6.59
C TYR A 76 2.91 -16.87 -6.51
N PRO A 77 2.75 -17.50 -5.34
CA PRO A 77 2.11 -18.83 -5.26
C PRO A 77 0.65 -18.80 -5.69
N LEU A 78 -0.04 -17.67 -5.54
CA LEU A 78 -1.45 -17.49 -5.89
C LEU A 78 -1.66 -16.93 -7.31
N ARG A 79 -0.59 -16.74 -8.10
CA ARG A 79 -0.59 -15.94 -9.33
C ARG A 79 -1.64 -16.37 -10.36
N GLU A 80 -1.93 -17.67 -10.46
CA GLU A 80 -2.95 -18.19 -11.38
C GLU A 80 -4.36 -17.79 -10.97
N ILE A 81 -4.63 -17.71 -9.66
CA ILE A 81 -5.92 -17.25 -9.12
C ILE A 81 -6.03 -15.73 -9.25
N LEU A 82 -4.96 -15.02 -8.89
CA LEU A 82 -4.95 -13.55 -8.81
C LEU A 82 -4.86 -12.87 -10.17
N PHE A 83 -4.14 -13.45 -11.13
CA PHE A 83 -3.92 -12.85 -12.44
C PHE A 83 -4.51 -13.66 -13.60
N GLY A 84 -4.72 -14.97 -13.44
CA GLY A 84 -5.28 -15.83 -14.49
C GLY A 84 -6.80 -15.79 -14.63
N ARG A 85 -7.52 -15.22 -13.64
CA ARG A 85 -9.00 -15.14 -13.63
C ARG A 85 -9.48 -13.72 -13.93
N LYS A 86 -10.59 -13.58 -14.67
CA LYS A 86 -11.20 -12.30 -15.08
C LYS A 86 -11.35 -11.27 -13.94
N ASN A 87 -11.70 -11.74 -12.74
CA ASN A 87 -11.92 -10.92 -11.54
C ASN A 87 -10.85 -11.16 -10.46
N GLY A 88 -9.65 -11.62 -10.84
CA GLY A 88 -8.58 -11.93 -9.89
C GLY A 88 -8.13 -10.73 -9.04
N TRP A 89 -8.30 -9.50 -9.54
CA TRP A 89 -8.08 -8.27 -8.77
C TRP A 89 -9.04 -8.12 -7.58
N LEU A 90 -10.29 -8.58 -7.67
CA LEU A 90 -11.23 -8.57 -6.54
C LEU A 90 -10.80 -9.57 -5.47
N VAL A 91 -10.32 -10.74 -5.89
CA VAL A 91 -9.78 -11.76 -4.98
C VAL A 91 -8.54 -11.22 -4.27
N MET A 92 -7.63 -10.59 -5.01
CA MET A 92 -6.43 -9.94 -4.44
C MET A 92 -6.83 -8.86 -3.42
N TRP A 93 -7.74 -7.97 -3.80
CA TRP A 93 -8.22 -6.92 -2.91
C TRP A 93 -8.84 -7.50 -1.64
N TRP A 94 -9.74 -8.48 -1.78
CA TRP A 94 -10.37 -9.11 -0.63
C TRP A 94 -9.37 -9.81 0.29
N VAL A 95 -8.38 -10.51 -0.26
CA VAL A 95 -7.31 -11.14 0.54
C VAL A 95 -6.53 -10.09 1.33
N LEU A 96 -6.18 -8.96 0.71
CA LEU A 96 -5.50 -7.86 1.38
C LEU A 96 -6.36 -7.23 2.47
N VAL A 97 -7.66 -7.03 2.24
CA VAL A 97 -8.58 -6.50 3.27
C VAL A 97 -8.76 -7.50 4.40
N ALA A 98 -9.12 -8.74 4.10
CA ALA A 98 -9.44 -9.74 5.10
C ALA A 98 -8.23 -10.08 5.99
N LEU A 99 -7.05 -10.30 5.40
CA LEU A 99 -5.87 -10.75 6.13
C LEU A 99 -4.91 -9.61 6.51
N GLY A 100 -4.80 -8.59 5.66
CA GLY A 100 -3.85 -7.50 5.84
C GLY A 100 -4.39 -6.29 6.61
N ILE A 101 -5.73 -6.16 6.70
CA ILE A 101 -6.38 -5.04 7.42
C ILE A 101 -7.18 -5.59 8.60
N LEU A 102 -8.16 -6.46 8.36
CA LEU A 102 -9.11 -6.90 9.38
C LEU A 102 -8.54 -7.95 10.34
N SER A 103 -7.84 -8.96 9.81
CA SER A 103 -7.39 -10.15 10.55
C SER A 103 -5.87 -10.21 10.68
N THR A 104 -5.24 -9.08 10.95
CA THR A 104 -3.80 -9.02 11.21
C THR A 104 -3.45 -9.79 12.48
N PHE A 105 -2.26 -10.40 12.54
CA PHE A 105 -1.78 -11.14 13.72
C PHE A 105 -1.46 -10.28 14.95
N GLY A 106 -1.35 -8.96 14.78
CA GLY A 106 -1.28 -8.02 15.90
C GLY A 106 -2.53 -7.15 15.96
N PRO A 107 -2.61 -6.23 16.93
CA PRO A 107 -3.74 -5.31 17.09
C PRO A 107 -3.49 -3.89 16.52
N PRO A 108 -3.14 -3.69 15.23
CA PRO A 108 -3.02 -2.35 14.69
C PRO A 108 -4.37 -1.65 14.54
N PRO A 109 -4.37 -0.30 14.48
CA PRO A 109 -5.60 0.46 14.44
C PRO A 109 -6.35 0.11 13.15
N GLY A 110 -7.62 -0.23 13.29
CA GLY A 110 -8.43 -0.70 12.18
C GLY A 110 -8.39 -2.22 11.96
N SER A 111 -7.65 -3.01 12.74
CA SER A 111 -7.90 -4.46 12.77
C SER A 111 -9.04 -4.79 13.74
N ILE A 112 -9.59 -6.00 13.65
CA ILE A 112 -10.58 -6.48 14.62
C ILE A 112 -9.96 -6.47 16.02
N GLU A 113 -8.73 -6.96 16.16
CA GLU A 113 -8.03 -6.92 17.44
C GLU A 113 -7.69 -5.49 17.89
N GLY A 114 -7.39 -4.58 16.97
CA GLY A 114 -7.23 -3.16 17.26
C GLY A 114 -8.48 -2.55 17.90
N MET A 115 -9.67 -2.93 17.41
CA MET A 115 -10.95 -2.48 17.96
C MET A 115 -11.30 -3.12 19.31
N VAL A 116 -10.83 -4.34 19.56
CA VAL A 116 -11.16 -5.09 20.79
C VAL A 116 -10.16 -4.84 21.92
N TYR A 117 -8.87 -4.73 21.61
CA TYR A 117 -7.79 -4.74 22.61
C TYR A 117 -7.18 -3.37 22.89
N THR A 118 -7.39 -2.37 22.03
CA THR A 118 -6.81 -1.04 22.23
C THR A 118 -7.83 -0.06 22.81
N LEU A 119 -7.33 1.04 23.37
CA LEU A 119 -8.14 2.15 23.86
C LEU A 119 -8.42 3.20 22.78
N ILE A 120 -8.02 2.96 21.53
CA ILE A 120 -8.21 3.90 20.43
C ILE A 120 -9.70 3.95 20.08
N PRO A 121 -10.32 5.15 20.00
CA PRO A 121 -11.72 5.28 19.62
C PRO A 121 -12.04 4.58 18.29
N ILE A 122 -13.13 3.80 18.25
CA ILE A 122 -13.52 3.04 17.05
C ILE A 122 -13.70 3.98 15.85
N SER A 123 -14.24 5.19 16.06
CA SER A 123 -14.37 6.21 15.01
C SER A 123 -13.04 6.58 14.35
N ASP A 124 -11.97 6.66 15.14
CA ASP A 124 -10.64 7.03 14.68
C ASP A 124 -9.98 5.87 13.94
N GLN A 125 -10.20 4.63 14.40
CA GLN A 125 -9.78 3.42 13.70
C GLN A 125 -10.49 3.27 12.34
N LEU A 126 -11.81 3.48 12.30
CA LEU A 126 -12.60 3.41 11.05
C LEU A 126 -12.25 4.52 10.07
N ARG A 127 -11.83 5.70 10.55
CA ARG A 127 -11.33 6.77 9.69
C ARG A 127 -10.15 6.29 8.83
N GLY A 128 -9.28 5.45 9.40
CA GLY A 128 -8.16 4.83 8.70
C GLY A 128 -8.56 4.03 7.46
N TYR A 129 -9.75 3.43 7.45
CA TYR A 129 -10.25 2.64 6.31
C TYR A 129 -10.44 3.47 5.04
N LEU A 130 -10.70 4.78 5.16
CA LEU A 130 -10.82 5.67 4.02
C LEU A 130 -9.50 5.80 3.25
N GLU A 131 -8.37 5.45 3.87
CA GLU A 131 -7.08 5.34 3.20
C GLU A 131 -6.78 3.88 2.78
N VAL A 132 -6.70 2.97 3.75
CA VAL A 132 -6.07 1.66 3.53
C VAL A 132 -6.90 0.72 2.65
N VAL A 133 -8.23 0.78 2.72
CA VAL A 133 -9.11 -0.07 1.90
C VAL A 133 -9.10 0.38 0.44
N PRO A 134 -9.23 1.68 0.11
CA PRO A 134 -9.02 2.16 -1.26
C PRO A 134 -7.58 1.96 -1.75
N GLN A 135 -6.55 2.12 -0.91
CA GLN A 135 -5.17 1.85 -1.29
C GLN A 135 -4.99 0.40 -1.75
N ALA A 136 -5.51 -0.57 -0.98
CA ALA A 136 -5.47 -1.98 -1.35
C ALA A 136 -6.24 -2.28 -2.65
N LEU A 137 -7.36 -1.59 -2.88
CA LEU A 137 -8.14 -1.70 -4.10
C LEU A 137 -7.37 -1.18 -5.32
N LEU A 138 -6.82 0.04 -5.22
CA LEU A 138 -6.01 0.65 -6.28
C LEU A 138 -4.81 -0.23 -6.63
N LEU A 139 -4.10 -0.74 -5.60
CA LEU A 139 -2.99 -1.69 -5.80
C LEU A 139 -3.46 -2.88 -6.62
N SER A 140 -4.55 -3.52 -6.18
CA SER A 140 -5.05 -4.75 -6.81
C SER A 140 -5.49 -4.53 -8.25
N VAL A 141 -6.20 -3.43 -8.52
CA VAL A 141 -6.68 -3.07 -9.87
C VAL A 141 -5.51 -2.75 -10.79
N ILE A 142 -4.65 -1.80 -10.41
CA ILE A 142 -3.56 -1.32 -11.26
C ILE A 142 -2.56 -2.46 -11.55
N LEU A 143 -2.19 -3.23 -10.51
CA LEU A 143 -1.27 -4.35 -10.66
C LEU A 143 -1.84 -5.43 -11.57
N TYR A 144 -3.11 -5.81 -11.38
CA TYR A 144 -3.77 -6.81 -12.22
C TYR A 144 -3.77 -6.41 -13.69
N TYR A 145 -4.15 -5.18 -14.01
CA TYR A 145 -4.18 -4.71 -15.40
C TYR A 145 -2.78 -4.60 -15.99
N TRP A 146 -1.79 -4.11 -15.24
CA TRP A 146 -0.43 -3.97 -15.75
C TRP A 146 0.29 -5.31 -15.93
N VAL A 147 -0.01 -6.31 -15.10
CA VAL A 147 0.51 -7.68 -15.27
C VAL A 147 -0.12 -8.36 -16.47
N ASN A 148 -1.44 -8.24 -16.65
CA ASN A 148 -2.17 -8.95 -17.69
C ASN A 148 -2.16 -8.28 -19.08
N ARG A 149 -1.73 -7.02 -19.18
CA ARG A 149 -1.63 -6.28 -20.46
C ARG A 149 -0.21 -5.78 -20.73
N PRO A 150 0.80 -6.66 -20.84
CA PRO A 150 2.19 -6.27 -21.03
C PRO A 150 2.46 -5.52 -22.35
N GLU A 151 1.59 -5.66 -23.35
CA GLU A 151 1.65 -4.95 -24.63
C GLU A 151 1.44 -3.43 -24.48
N GLN A 152 0.82 -2.97 -23.40
CA GLN A 152 0.58 -1.56 -23.11
C GLN A 152 1.82 -0.88 -22.55
N ARG A 153 2.85 -0.71 -23.38
CA ARG A 153 4.14 -0.12 -22.98
C ARG A 153 4.00 1.26 -22.35
N TRP A 154 3.05 2.07 -22.80
CA TRP A 154 2.78 3.41 -22.26
C TRP A 154 2.43 3.37 -20.77
N LEU A 155 1.68 2.36 -20.32
CA LEU A 155 1.30 2.20 -18.91
C LEU A 155 2.55 1.90 -18.06
N GLY A 156 3.46 1.08 -18.58
CA GLY A 156 4.74 0.81 -17.92
C GLY A 156 5.61 2.06 -17.78
N TRP A 157 5.72 2.87 -18.84
CA TRP A 157 6.43 4.14 -18.78
C TRP A 157 5.80 5.14 -17.82
N LEU A 158 4.47 5.30 -17.87
CA LEU A 158 3.73 6.18 -16.98
C LEU A 158 3.97 5.79 -15.51
N LEU A 159 3.76 4.52 -15.16
CA LEU A 159 3.98 4.04 -13.80
C LEU A 159 5.45 4.15 -13.38
N GLY A 160 6.39 3.90 -14.30
CA GLY A 160 7.82 4.07 -14.03
C GLY A 160 8.20 5.53 -13.72
N VAL A 161 7.70 6.48 -14.50
CA VAL A 161 7.93 7.93 -14.28
C VAL A 161 7.30 8.38 -12.97
N VAL A 162 6.03 8.02 -12.72
CA VAL A 162 5.35 8.35 -11.48
C VAL A 162 6.07 7.76 -10.27
N PHE A 163 6.54 6.51 -10.37
CA PHE A 163 7.34 5.88 -9.33
C PHE A 163 8.64 6.65 -9.04
N ALA A 164 9.38 7.05 -10.09
CA ALA A 164 10.59 7.84 -9.91
C ALA A 164 10.31 9.16 -9.19
N ILE A 165 9.23 9.86 -9.58
CA ILE A 165 8.79 11.09 -8.88
C ILE A 165 8.47 10.79 -7.41
N VAL A 166 7.69 9.75 -7.12
CA VAL A 166 7.32 9.34 -5.76
C VAL A 166 8.54 8.99 -4.90
N MET A 167 9.60 8.44 -5.48
CA MET A 167 10.85 8.15 -4.75
C MET A 167 11.74 9.40 -4.57
N ILE A 168 11.67 10.38 -5.48
CA ILE A 168 12.48 11.60 -5.38
C ILE A 168 11.89 12.60 -4.38
N LEU A 169 10.55 12.71 -4.31
CA LEU A 169 9.88 13.71 -3.46
C LEU A 169 10.27 13.62 -1.97
N PRO A 170 10.30 12.45 -1.31
CA PRO A 170 10.75 12.33 0.08
C PRO A 170 12.22 12.77 0.28
N ILE A 171 13.08 12.51 -0.72
CA ILE A 171 14.50 12.90 -0.67
C ILE A 171 14.62 14.43 -0.74
N LEU A 172 13.87 15.08 -1.64
CA LEU A 172 13.83 16.54 -1.71
C LEU A 172 13.26 17.17 -0.44
N GLY A 173 12.27 16.52 0.19
CA GLY A 173 11.70 16.96 1.46
C GLY A 173 12.69 16.88 2.63
N LEU A 174 13.64 15.92 2.60
CA LEU A 174 14.73 15.88 3.57
C LEU A 174 15.77 16.98 3.38
N MET A 175 16.00 17.43 2.15
CA MET A 175 17.00 18.46 1.86
C MET A 175 16.55 19.88 2.28
N GLN A 176 15.25 20.07 2.54
CA GLN A 176 14.64 21.37 2.86
C GLN A 176 14.38 21.59 4.35
N GLY A 177 14.60 20.59 5.21
CA GLY A 177 14.38 20.68 6.66
C GLY A 177 15.57 20.19 7.44
#